data_AF-A0A380FFT8-F1
#
_entry.id   AF-A0A380FFT8-F1
#
_cell.length_a   1.000
_cell.length_b   1.000
_cell.length_c   1.000
_cell.angle_alpha   90.00
_cell.angle_beta   90.00
_cell.angle_gamma   90.00
#
_symmetry.space_group_name_H-M   'P 1'
#
loop_
_entity.id
_entity.type
_entity.pdbx_description
1 polymer ?
#
loop_
_entity_poly.entity_id
_entity_poly.type
_entity_poly.pdbx_seq_one_letter_code
_entity_poly.pdbx_strand_id
1 'polypeptide(L)'
;MIYIVFLVLYFFAVKQRPASFFKVESFFYSHIDNALNLIESYTRLAKSPKKSKAEKQKLEQTRITLDEVKRTLIADLKRINEEDYNMLDIEMELNRMEQNRKKQNR
;
A
#
# COMPACT_ATOMS: atom_id res chain seq x y z
N MET A 1 6.04 -3.17 -15.74
CA MET A 1 4.57 -3.40 -15.67
C MET A 1 4.10 -3.70 -14.26
N ILE A 2 4.67 -4.66 -13.53
CA ILE A 2 4.22 -5.04 -12.16
C ILE A 2 4.16 -3.85 -11.18
N TYR A 3 5.18 -2.99 -11.14
CA TYR A 3 5.22 -1.85 -10.21
C TYR A 3 4.19 -0.75 -10.53
N ILE A 4 3.91 -0.48 -11.81
CA ILE A 4 2.90 0.53 -12.21
C ILE A 4 1.51 0.09 -11.76
N VAL A 5 1.15 -1.17 -12.02
CA VAL A 5 -0.16 -1.72 -11.62
C VAL A 5 -0.33 -1.61 -10.11
N PHE A 6 0.72 -1.93 -9.34
CA PHE A 6 0.67 -1.85 -7.90
C PHE A 6 0.49 -0.40 -7.38
N LEU A 7 1.20 0.56 -7.97
CA LEU A 7 1.06 1.98 -7.63
C LEU A 7 -0.35 2.51 -7.93
N VAL A 8 -0.92 2.11 -9.07
CA VAL A 8 -2.30 2.48 -9.46
C VAL A 8 -3.32 1.87 -8.49
N LEU A 9 -3.21 0.59 -8.16
CA LEU A 9 -4.10 -0.06 -7.18
C LEU A 9 -4.03 0.61 -5.82
N TYR A 10 -2.82 0.94 -5.35
CA TYR A 10 -2.63 1.70 -4.13
C TYR A 10 -3.35 3.04 -4.16
N PHE A 11 -3.14 3.84 -5.21
CA PHE A 11 -3.78 5.14 -5.38
C PHE A 11 -5.30 5.04 -5.30
N PHE A 12 -5.90 4.08 -6.01
CA PHE A 12 -7.35 3.86 -5.98
C PHE A 12 -7.87 3.40 -4.62
N ALA A 13 -7.17 2.49 -3.94
CA ALA A 13 -7.57 2.00 -2.62
C ALA A 13 -7.57 3.11 -1.57
N VAL A 14 -6.53 3.94 -1.60
CA VAL A 14 -6.34 5.05 -0.67
C VAL A 14 -7.36 6.18 -0.94
N LYS A 15 -7.64 6.49 -2.22
CA LYS A 15 -8.64 7.51 -2.59
C LYS A 15 -10.08 7.12 -2.25
N GLN A 16 -10.41 5.82 -2.24
CA GLN A 16 -11.75 5.35 -1.85
C GLN A 16 -12.01 5.50 -0.34
N ARG A 17 -10.98 5.76 0.46
CA ARG A 17 -11.07 5.86 1.93
C ARG A 17 -10.52 7.20 2.42
N PRO A 18 -11.15 8.33 2.08
CA PRO A 18 -10.66 9.66 2.46
C PRO A 18 -10.60 9.84 3.98
N ALA A 19 -11.49 9.19 4.73
CA ALA A 19 -11.51 9.27 6.20
C ALA A 19 -10.24 8.68 6.84
N SER A 20 -9.64 7.63 6.27
CA SER A 20 -8.41 7.01 6.81
C SER A 20 -7.14 7.48 6.08
N PHE A 21 -7.29 8.38 5.10
CA PHE A 21 -6.19 8.89 4.26
C PHE A 21 -5.09 9.58 5.07
N PHE A 22 -5.46 10.34 6.10
CA PHE A 22 -4.53 11.09 6.96
C PHE A 22 -3.42 10.20 7.56
N LYS A 23 -3.70 8.89 7.73
CA LYS A 23 -2.74 7.91 8.28
C LYS A 23 -1.56 7.63 7.36
N VAL A 24 -1.73 7.86 6.05
CA VAL A 24 -0.73 7.55 5.01
C VAL A 24 -0.39 8.76 4.13
N GLU A 25 -1.02 9.91 4.41
CA GLU A 25 -0.95 11.13 3.61
C GLU A 25 0.48 11.63 3.40
N SER A 26 1.30 11.61 4.46
CA SER A 26 2.69 12.06 4.39
C SER A 26 3.49 11.26 3.36
N PHE A 27 3.38 9.93 3.38
CA PHE A 27 4.06 9.06 2.40
C PHE A 27 3.46 9.25 1.00
N PHE A 28 2.13 9.31 0.90
CA PHE A 28 1.41 9.49 -0.36
C PHE A 28 1.91 10.71 -1.14
N TYR A 29 1.97 11.89 -0.52
CA TYR A 29 2.39 13.11 -1.23
C TYR A 29 3.90 13.22 -1.43
N SER A 30 4.73 12.63 -0.57
CA SER A 30 6.19 12.77 -0.68
C SER A 30 6.88 11.71 -1.53
N HIS A 31 6.27 10.53 -1.72
CA HIS A 31 6.96 9.39 -2.36
C HIS A 31 6.31 8.90 -3.65
N ILE A 32 5.07 9.26 -3.97
CA ILE A 32 4.40 8.76 -5.18
C ILE A 32 5.04 9.31 -6.45
N ASP A 33 5.30 10.62 -6.53
CA ASP A 33 5.87 11.23 -7.73
C ASP A 33 7.28 10.70 -8.01
N ASN A 34 8.07 10.52 -6.95
CA ASN A 34 9.39 9.91 -7.05
C ASN A 34 9.32 8.44 -7.51
N ALA A 35 8.43 7.65 -6.90
CA ALA A 35 8.21 6.25 -7.26
C ALA A 35 7.79 6.11 -8.74
N LEU A 36 6.89 6.98 -9.21
CA LEU A 36 6.45 6.98 -10.60
C LEU A 36 7.64 7.23 -11.56
N ASN A 37 8.44 8.24 -11.28
CA ASN A 37 9.63 8.59 -12.07
C ASN A 37 10.67 7.45 -12.10
N LEU A 38 10.87 6.78 -10.97
CA LEU A 38 11.76 5.60 -10.89
C LEU A 38 11.22 4.42 -11.71
N ILE A 39 9.92 4.13 -11.62
CA ILE A 39 9.30 3.04 -12.37
C ILE A 39 9.36 3.28 -13.87
N GLU A 40 9.10 4.51 -14.31
CA GLU A 40 9.19 4.89 -15.73
C GLU A 40 10.62 4.74 -16.24
N SER A 41 11.58 5.35 -15.52
CA SER A 41 13.00 5.28 -15.86
C SER A 41 13.50 3.84 -15.91
N TYR A 42 13.19 3.04 -14.88
CA TYR A 42 13.52 1.63 -14.82
C TYR A 42 12.91 0.85 -15.98
N THR A 43 11.61 1.02 -16.25
CA THR A 43 10.91 0.26 -17.31
C THR A 43 11.49 0.57 -18.69
N ARG A 44 11.80 1.84 -18.96
CA ARG A 44 12.43 2.27 -20.22
C ARG A 44 13.85 1.71 -20.34
N LEU A 45 14.67 1.94 -19.32
CA LEU A 45 16.09 1.55 -19.34
C LEU A 45 16.28 0.05 -19.29
N ALA A 46 15.46 -0.70 -18.56
CA ALA A 46 15.52 -2.17 -18.49
C ALA A 46 15.31 -2.83 -19.86
N LYS A 47 14.56 -2.20 -20.77
CA LYS A 47 14.33 -2.69 -22.14
C LYS A 47 15.43 -2.30 -23.14
N SER A 48 16.34 -1.41 -22.76
CA SER A 48 17.39 -0.93 -23.67
C SER A 48 18.40 -2.05 -24.05
N PRO A 49 18.79 -2.21 -25.32
CA PRO A 49 19.79 -3.21 -25.71
C PRO A 49 21.21 -2.83 -25.25
N LYS A 50 22.14 -3.81 -25.23
CA LYS A 50 23.60 -3.62 -25.04
C LYS A 50 24.04 -2.82 -23.80
N LYS A 51 23.41 -3.05 -22.64
CA LYS A 51 23.77 -2.40 -21.37
C LYS A 51 25.15 -2.82 -20.87
N SER A 52 25.94 -1.85 -20.43
CA SER A 52 27.19 -2.02 -19.70
C SER A 52 26.97 -2.67 -18.32
N LYS A 53 28.05 -3.15 -17.70
CA LYS A 53 28.02 -3.72 -16.34
C LYS A 53 27.52 -2.70 -15.31
N ALA A 54 27.96 -1.45 -15.40
CA ALA A 54 27.55 -0.37 -14.50
C ALA A 54 26.04 -0.06 -14.62
N GLU A 55 25.51 -0.03 -15.84
CA GLU A 55 24.07 0.18 -16.07
C GLU A 55 23.22 -0.96 -15.53
N LYS A 56 23.68 -2.22 -15.67
CA LYS A 56 23.00 -3.38 -15.06
C LYS A 56 22.98 -3.26 -13.53
N GLN A 57 24.10 -2.87 -12.91
CA GLN A 57 24.15 -2.68 -11.46
C GLN A 57 23.23 -1.54 -10.99
N LYS A 58 23.18 -0.44 -11.73
CA LYS A 58 22.27 0.68 -11.44
C LYS A 58 20.80 0.23 -11.53
N LEU A 59 20.45 -0.56 -12.55
CA LEU A 59 19.10 -1.11 -12.69
C LEU A 59 18.73 -2.06 -11.53
N GLU A 60 19.66 -2.88 -11.05
CA GLU A 60 19.39 -3.72 -9.88
C GLU A 60 19.18 -2.90 -8.61
N GLN A 61 19.99 -1.86 -8.39
CA GLN A 61 19.77 -0.95 -7.26
C GLN A 61 18.40 -0.28 -7.35
N THR A 62 18.02 0.19 -8.55
CA THR A 62 16.67 0.75 -8.77
C THR A 62 15.59 -0.28 -8.49
N ARG A 63 15.77 -1.54 -8.89
CA ARG A 63 14.79 -2.61 -8.61
C ARG A 63 14.61 -2.82 -7.11
N ILE A 64 15.70 -2.84 -6.34
CA ILE A 64 15.66 -2.98 -4.87
C ILE A 64 14.88 -1.82 -4.25
N THR A 65 15.17 -0.57 -4.65
CA THR A 65 14.43 0.61 -4.17
C THR A 65 12.94 0.53 -4.53
N LEU A 66 12.59 0.06 -5.73
CA LEU A 66 11.18 -0.13 -6.12
C LEU A 66 10.49 -1.23 -5.29
N ASP A 67 11.21 -2.28 -4.91
CA ASP A 67 10.69 -3.32 -4.02
C ASP A 67 10.46 -2.78 -2.59
N GLU A 68 11.30 -1.88 -2.10
CA GLU A 68 11.12 -1.19 -0.82
C GLU A 68 9.88 -0.29 -0.85
N VAL A 69 9.74 0.54 -1.89
CA VAL A 69 8.53 1.37 -2.09
C VAL A 69 7.28 0.50 -2.10
N LYS A 70 7.30 -0.63 -2.83
CA LYS A 70 6.19 -1.59 -2.84
C LYS A 70 5.85 -2.10 -1.44
N ARG A 71 6.84 -2.42 -0.61
CA ARG A 71 6.60 -2.89 0.77
C ARG A 71 5.95 -1.80 1.62
N THR A 72 6.39 -0.55 1.50
CA THR A 72 5.77 0.58 2.23
C THR A 72 4.32 0.77 1.83
N LEU A 73 4.03 0.76 0.52
CA LEU A 73 2.67 0.83 0.00
C LEU A 73 1.78 -0.31 0.53
N ILE A 74 2.30 -1.54 0.66
CA ILE A 74 1.57 -2.66 1.29
C ILE A 74 1.27 -2.37 2.77
N ALA A 75 2.26 -1.86 3.51
CA ALA A 75 2.09 -1.54 4.92
C ALA A 75 1.06 -0.43 5.15
N ASP A 76 1.02 0.55 4.26
CA ASP A 76 0.03 1.63 4.27
C ASP A 76 -1.39 1.10 4.04
N LEU A 77 -1.57 0.20 3.06
CA LEU A 77 -2.86 -0.47 2.84
C LEU A 77 -3.32 -1.29 4.05
N LYS A 78 -2.39 -1.98 4.73
CA LYS A 78 -2.71 -2.69 5.98
C LYS A 78 -3.18 -1.74 7.07
N ARG A 79 -2.46 -0.64 7.30
CA ARG A 79 -2.82 0.38 8.30
C ARG A 79 -4.18 1.02 8.05
N ILE A 80 -4.55 1.23 6.78
CA ILE A 80 -5.88 1.74 6.43
C ILE A 80 -6.99 0.73 6.75
N ASN A 81 -6.72 -0.57 6.64
CA ASN A 81 -7.70 -1.62 6.91
C ASN A 81 -7.76 -2.02 8.39
N GLU A 82 -6.69 -1.82 9.17
CA GLU A 82 -6.61 -2.19 10.60
C GLU A 82 -7.74 -1.57 11.43
N GLU A 83 -8.11 -0.32 11.15
CA GLU A 83 -9.19 0.36 11.86
C GLU A 83 -10.56 -0.30 11.63
N ASP A 84 -10.86 -0.70 10.40
CA ASP A 84 -12.10 -1.39 10.08
C ASP A 84 -12.19 -2.74 10.80
N TYR A 85 -11.07 -3.49 10.85
CA TYR A 85 -11.02 -4.77 11.55
C TYR A 85 -11.22 -4.59 13.06
N ASN A 86 -10.60 -3.58 13.66
CA ASN A 86 -10.78 -3.27 15.08
C ASN A 86 -12.24 -2.89 15.38
N MET A 87 -12.88 -2.10 14.50
CA MET A 87 -14.28 -1.72 14.65
C MET A 87 -15.20 -2.95 14.54
N LEU A 88 -14.93 -3.84 13.59
CA LEU A 88 -15.67 -5.08 13.41
C LEU A 88 -15.59 -5.97 14.68
N ASP A 89 -14.41 -6.08 15.28
CA ASP A 89 -14.22 -6.85 16.52
C ASP A 89 -15.03 -6.27 17.69
N ILE A 90 -15.05 -4.94 17.83
CA ILE A 90 -15.87 -4.25 18.83
C ILE A 90 -17.37 -4.52 18.62
N GLU A 91 -17.86 -4.37 17.39
CA GLU A 91 -19.28 -4.63 17.06
C GLU A 91 -19.67 -6.09 17.33
N MET A 92 -18.77 -7.03 17.04
CA MET A 92 -18.97 -8.46 17.33
C MET A 92 -19.04 -8.73 18.83
N GLU A 93 -18.20 -8.07 19.64
CA GLU A 93 -18.21 -8.20 21.09
C GLU A 93 -19.49 -7.62 21.71
N LEU A 94 -19.89 -6.42 21.28
CA LEU A 94 -21.14 -5.79 21.71
C LEU A 94 -22.36 -6.68 21.43
N ASN A 95 -22.44 -7.23 20.21
CA ASN A 95 -23.50 -8.17 19.85
C ASN A 95 -23.53 -9.40 20.77
N ARG A 96 -22.36 -9.97 21.10
CA ARG A 96 -22.28 -11.11 22.04
C ARG A 96 -22.81 -10.74 23.43
N MET A 97 -22.44 -9.57 23.95
CA MET A 97 -22.92 -9.07 25.25
C MET A 97 -24.45 -8.90 25.25
N GLU A 98 -25.02 -8.32 24.19
CA GLU A 98 -26.47 -8.15 24.06
C GLU A 98 -27.22 -9.47 24.03
N GLN A 99 -26.71 -10.46 23.29
CA GLN A 99 -27.31 -11.79 23.22
C GLN A 99 -27.29 -12.48 24.59
N ASN A 100 -26.20 -12.34 25.34
CA ASN A 100 -26.09 -12.89 26.69
C ASN A 100 -27.09 -12.21 27.64
N ARG A 101 -27.25 -10.88 27.57
CA ARG A 101 -28.23 -10.14 28.37
C ARG A 101 -29.68 -10.55 28.04
N LYS A 102 -30.00 -10.76 26.75
CA LYS A 102 -31.32 -11.25 26.32
C LYS A 102 -31.62 -12.67 26.82
N LYS A 103 -30.59 -13.52 26.97
CA LYS A 103 -30.72 -14.87 27.53
C LYS A 103 -30.89 -14.88 29.05
N GLN A 104 -30.26 -13.95 29.77
CA GLN A 104 -30.40 -13.84 31.23
C GLN A 104 -31.74 -13.24 31.66
N ASN A 105 -32.38 -12.44 30.80
CA ASN A 105 -33.68 -11.82 31.05
C ASN A 105 -34.88 -12.66 30.57
N ARG A 106 -34.68 -13.94 30.20
CA ARG A 106 -35.72 -14.92 29.86
C ARG A 106 -35.71 -16.03 30.88
#